data_AF-A0A1H8LP04-F1
#
_entry.id   AF-A0A1H8LP04-F1
#
_cell.length_a   1.000
_cell.length_b   1.000
_cell.length_c   1.000
_cell.angle_alpha   90.00
_cell.angle_beta   90.00
_cell.angle_gamma   90.00
#
_symmetry.space_group_name_H-M   'P 1'
#
loop_
_entity.id
_entity.type
_entity.pdbx_description
1 polymer ?
#
loop_
_entity_poly.entity_id
_entity_poly.type
_entity_poly.pdbx_seq_one_letter_code
_entity_poly.pdbx_strand_id
1 'polypeptide(L)'
;MVWARDIPIDENANAMKMAQTIFGDGVKVVGASYEGDDRSSGIYSDGNAVSPGVTPGDTGVILSTGRAGDFTNWWGDPNRSDSTSTNTKGVDNDPDFNAAAGARTYDASILNVDFIPDGDTMTMQFVFASEEYPEFTNSIYQDFVGVWVNGTQVEMSIGGTDPGNINGGSNENLFISNSGDTYNTEMDGFTVTMTMTLPVNPGELNSITLGIADVADTSYDSNLLIAGGSVQTALIAQDDSTHLTGDATKTIDILGNDESASGGTLSVTHINGQAVNAGDTVTLKTGQTVTLNSDGTITLVGDGTDEDFNFTYAIDDGTNSDTGVITVSSVPCFVAGTMIRTPGGEVPVETLSPGDLVKTMDNGPQPIRWIGRRCVPAEGDFAPIRIAANTIGRHRELLVSPLHRVLVRDALAELLFGAREVLVAARDLVNDLSVRRVPGGMVEYFHILFDAHQIVFSEGLRTESFLPGPQIAENFEAEIVEEICTLFPELDPDSGDGYGSAVRPALRRYEVELLLGRARVA
;
A
#
# COMPACT_ATOMS: atom_id res chain seq x y z
N MET A 1 19.70 21.65 1.97
CA MET A 1 19.14 22.93 2.47
C MET A 1 18.73 23.75 1.26
N VAL A 2 17.46 23.60 0.90
CA VAL A 2 16.78 24.44 -0.09
C VAL A 2 16.40 25.74 0.62
N TRP A 3 16.31 26.85 -0.13
CA TRP A 3 15.84 28.11 0.45
C TRP A 3 14.32 28.17 0.34
N ALA A 4 13.65 28.62 1.40
CA ALA A 4 12.20 28.81 1.40
C ALA A 4 11.78 29.74 0.24
N ARG A 5 10.76 29.32 -0.51
CA ARG A 5 10.14 30.12 -1.57
C ARG A 5 8.65 29.80 -1.66
N ASP A 6 7.81 30.83 -1.64
CA ASP A 6 6.38 30.65 -1.84
C ASP A 6 6.08 29.98 -3.18
N ILE A 7 5.33 28.88 -3.14
CA ILE A 7 4.63 28.37 -4.30
C ILE A 7 3.45 29.31 -4.63
N PRO A 8 3.34 29.78 -5.87
CA PRO A 8 2.20 30.61 -6.26
C PRO A 8 0.89 29.80 -6.19
N ILE A 9 -0.04 30.23 -5.32
CA ILE A 9 -1.38 29.65 -5.17
C ILE A 9 -2.44 30.72 -5.47
N ASP A 10 -3.32 30.46 -6.43
CA ASP A 10 -4.50 31.28 -6.71
C ASP A 10 -5.68 30.85 -5.82
N GLU A 11 -5.72 31.34 -4.58
CA GLU A 11 -6.82 31.12 -3.61
C GLU A 11 -8.14 31.77 -4.06
N ASN A 12 -8.14 32.60 -5.12
CA ASN A 12 -9.36 33.17 -5.69
C ASN A 12 -9.97 32.31 -6.80
N ALA A 13 -9.35 31.15 -7.11
CA ALA A 13 -9.86 30.24 -8.10
C ALA A 13 -11.24 29.69 -7.68
N ASN A 14 -12.24 29.85 -8.54
CA ASN A 14 -13.54 29.22 -8.29
C ASN A 14 -13.47 27.71 -8.58
N ALA A 15 -14.45 26.97 -8.05
CA ALA A 15 -14.54 25.51 -8.18
C ALA A 15 -14.47 25.02 -9.64
N MET A 16 -15.08 25.73 -10.59
CA MET A 16 -15.03 25.35 -12.01
C MET A 16 -13.60 25.46 -12.57
N LYS A 17 -12.86 26.50 -12.19
CA LYS A 17 -11.46 26.67 -12.61
C LYS A 17 -10.56 25.61 -11.96
N MET A 18 -10.79 25.27 -10.69
CA MET A 18 -10.08 24.18 -10.00
C MET A 18 -10.35 22.84 -10.70
N ALA A 19 -11.61 22.50 -10.95
CA ALA A 19 -11.99 21.29 -11.69
C ALA A 19 -11.35 21.24 -13.08
N GLN A 20 -11.42 22.32 -13.86
CA GLN A 20 -10.78 22.39 -15.18
C GLN A 20 -9.26 22.32 -15.15
N THR A 21 -8.63 22.56 -13.99
CA THR A 21 -7.18 22.45 -13.83
C THR A 21 -6.76 21.00 -13.67
N ILE A 22 -7.50 20.21 -12.89
CA ILE A 22 -7.13 18.81 -12.58
C ILE A 22 -7.71 17.80 -13.57
N PHE A 23 -8.83 18.10 -14.22
CA PHE A 23 -9.42 17.23 -15.25
C PHE A 23 -8.68 17.37 -16.59
N GLY A 24 -8.23 16.24 -17.11
CA GLY A 24 -7.44 16.15 -18.34
C GLY A 24 -8.17 15.49 -19.51
N ASP A 25 -7.38 14.85 -20.37
CA ASP A 25 -7.86 14.28 -21.62
C ASP A 25 -8.90 13.16 -21.39
N GLY A 26 -9.86 13.08 -22.31
CA GLY A 26 -10.95 12.10 -22.24
C GLY A 26 -12.02 12.41 -21.19
N VAL A 27 -11.98 13.59 -20.55
CA VAL A 27 -13.00 13.98 -19.57
C VAL A 27 -13.53 15.38 -19.79
N LYS A 28 -14.85 15.52 -19.77
CA LYS A 28 -15.54 16.80 -19.90
C LYS A 28 -16.18 17.23 -18.59
N VAL A 29 -15.65 18.27 -17.97
CA VAL A 29 -16.28 18.93 -16.81
C VAL A 29 -17.60 19.61 -17.21
N VAL A 30 -18.66 19.34 -16.45
CA VAL A 30 -20.02 19.87 -16.63
C VAL A 30 -20.34 20.92 -15.57
N GLY A 31 -19.97 20.67 -14.32
CA GLY A 31 -20.24 21.53 -13.18
C GLY A 31 -19.25 21.30 -12.06
N ALA A 32 -19.06 22.30 -11.19
CA ALA A 32 -18.26 22.14 -9.99
C ALA A 32 -18.72 23.09 -8.89
N SER A 33 -18.59 22.65 -7.64
CA SER A 33 -18.79 23.45 -6.43
C SER A 33 -17.72 23.15 -5.40
N TYR A 34 -17.46 24.11 -4.52
CA TYR A 34 -16.48 23.99 -3.45
C TYR A 34 -17.16 24.33 -2.12
N GLU A 35 -16.84 23.55 -1.10
CA GLU A 35 -17.31 23.72 0.27
C GLU A 35 -16.08 23.71 1.20
N GLY A 36 -15.85 24.81 1.90
CA GLY A 36 -14.68 25.00 2.75
C GLY A 36 -14.37 26.49 2.96
N ASP A 37 -13.31 26.81 3.72
CA ASP A 37 -12.77 28.17 3.78
C ASP A 37 -12.15 28.55 2.42
N ASP A 38 -12.26 29.82 2.04
CA ASP A 38 -11.79 30.31 0.74
C ASP A 38 -10.26 30.34 0.63
N ARG A 39 -9.55 30.19 1.75
CA ARG A 39 -8.08 30.09 1.81
C ARG A 39 -7.58 28.65 1.98
N SER A 40 -8.48 27.68 2.08
CA SER A 40 -8.17 26.25 2.23
C SER A 40 -8.11 25.51 0.89
N SER A 41 -8.18 26.24 -0.22
CA SER A 41 -7.98 25.68 -1.55
C SER A 41 -7.40 26.70 -2.52
N GLY A 42 -6.84 26.20 -3.61
CA GLY A 42 -6.40 27.06 -4.70
C GLY A 42 -5.72 26.29 -5.83
N ILE A 43 -5.39 27.01 -6.89
CA ILE A 43 -4.59 26.46 -8.00
C ILE A 43 -3.13 26.80 -7.76
N TYR A 44 -2.28 25.80 -7.56
CA TYR A 44 -0.84 26.01 -7.49
C TYR A 44 -0.22 26.03 -8.90
N SER A 45 0.91 26.71 -9.05
CA SER A 45 1.70 26.77 -10.28
C SER A 45 3.20 26.85 -9.97
N ASP A 46 4.05 26.63 -10.98
CA ASP A 46 5.50 26.55 -10.85
C ASP A 46 5.96 25.46 -9.84
N GLY A 47 5.15 24.42 -9.61
CA GLY A 47 5.40 23.38 -8.62
C GLY A 47 6.76 22.69 -8.81
N ASN A 48 7.09 22.34 -10.05
CA ASN A 48 8.36 21.68 -10.39
C ASN A 48 9.56 22.59 -10.15
N ALA A 49 9.38 23.91 -10.27
CA ALA A 49 10.44 24.89 -10.11
C ALA A 49 10.59 25.38 -8.66
N VAL A 50 9.50 25.37 -7.88
CA VAL A 50 9.45 25.93 -6.52
C VAL A 50 9.52 24.84 -5.46
N SER A 51 8.79 23.75 -5.60
CA SER A 51 8.76 22.64 -4.65
C SER A 51 8.96 21.29 -5.37
N PRO A 52 10.15 21.09 -5.98
CA PRO A 52 10.46 19.88 -6.74
C PRO A 52 10.42 18.65 -5.83
N GLY A 53 9.74 17.61 -6.31
CA GLY A 53 9.59 16.33 -5.62
C GLY A 53 8.47 16.30 -4.57
N VAL A 54 7.92 17.44 -4.17
CA VAL A 54 6.75 17.50 -3.25
C VAL A 54 5.46 17.65 -4.03
N THR A 55 5.44 18.50 -5.06
CA THR A 55 4.25 18.66 -5.91
C THR A 55 4.16 17.51 -6.91
N PRO A 56 2.96 16.96 -7.19
CA PRO A 56 2.78 15.88 -8.16
C PRO A 56 2.85 16.36 -9.62
N GLY A 57 3.00 17.67 -9.85
CA GLY A 57 3.13 18.27 -11.18
C GLY A 57 3.46 19.76 -11.09
N ASP A 58 3.63 20.42 -12.24
CA ASP A 58 3.97 21.86 -12.26
C ASP A 58 2.79 22.76 -11.89
N THR A 59 1.57 22.29 -12.16
CA THR A 59 0.31 22.97 -11.84
C THR A 59 -0.67 21.96 -11.29
N GLY A 60 -1.64 22.41 -10.50
CA GLY A 60 -2.69 21.56 -9.99
C GLY A 60 -3.56 22.25 -8.96
N VAL A 61 -4.29 21.47 -8.17
CA VAL A 61 -5.12 21.99 -7.08
C VAL A 61 -4.56 21.53 -5.75
N ILE A 62 -4.54 22.43 -4.78
CA ILE A 62 -4.27 22.11 -3.38
C ILE A 62 -5.58 22.26 -2.60
N LEU A 63 -5.90 21.25 -1.79
CA LEU A 63 -6.91 21.30 -0.73
C LEU A 63 -6.18 21.15 0.60
N SER A 64 -6.53 21.98 1.58
CA SER A 64 -5.86 22.04 2.88
C SER A 64 -6.89 21.98 4.00
N THR A 65 -6.56 21.34 5.12
CA THR A 65 -7.34 21.52 6.35
C THR A 65 -7.04 22.86 7.03
N GLY A 66 -5.84 23.39 6.77
CA GLY A 66 -5.42 24.74 7.09
C GLY A 66 -5.54 25.74 5.95
N ARG A 67 -4.56 26.63 5.83
CA ARG A 67 -4.44 27.55 4.68
C ARG A 67 -3.54 26.96 3.61
N ALA A 68 -4.02 26.92 2.38
CA ALA A 68 -3.25 26.49 1.23
C ALA A 68 -1.97 27.33 1.06
N GLY A 69 -2.03 28.65 1.28
CA GLY A 69 -0.87 29.53 1.24
C GLY A 69 0.23 29.23 2.26
N ASP A 70 -0.05 28.49 3.33
CA ASP A 70 0.92 28.14 4.37
C ASP A 70 1.70 26.84 4.04
N PHE A 71 1.39 26.17 2.92
CA PHE A 71 2.08 24.96 2.47
C PHE A 71 3.59 25.15 2.20
N THR A 72 4.00 26.36 1.82
CA THR A 72 5.41 26.78 1.67
C THR A 72 5.61 28.13 2.31
N ASN A 73 6.86 28.49 2.62
CA ASN A 73 7.20 29.77 3.22
C ASN A 73 8.04 30.66 2.31
N TRP A 74 7.97 31.96 2.54
CA TRP A 74 8.56 33.00 1.70
C TRP A 74 9.98 33.40 2.13
N TRP A 75 10.42 33.01 3.33
CA TRP A 75 11.72 33.45 3.86
C TRP A 75 12.31 32.54 4.94
N GLY A 76 13.59 32.18 4.78
CA GLY A 76 14.37 31.45 5.78
C GLY A 76 14.51 29.96 5.44
N ASP A 77 14.42 29.12 6.48
CA ASP A 77 14.41 27.67 6.34
C ASP A 77 13.01 27.22 5.86
N PRO A 78 12.90 26.22 4.97
CA PRO A 78 11.62 25.84 4.34
C PRO A 78 10.55 25.22 5.24
N ASN A 79 10.97 24.63 6.36
CA ASN A 79 10.12 24.03 7.38
C ASN A 79 10.59 24.58 8.73
N ARG A 80 9.91 25.61 9.23
CA ARG A 80 10.38 26.38 10.39
C ARG A 80 9.36 26.41 11.52
N SER A 81 8.11 26.17 11.20
CA SER A 81 7.06 26.07 12.19
C SER A 81 6.90 24.60 12.52
N ASP A 82 7.45 24.14 13.65
CA ASP A 82 7.29 22.76 14.16
C ASP A 82 5.82 22.33 14.41
N SER A 83 4.84 23.15 14.00
CA SER A 83 3.40 23.04 14.27
C SER A 83 2.61 24.05 13.42
N THR A 84 2.74 24.05 12.08
CA THR A 84 1.86 24.86 11.24
C THR A 84 0.43 24.37 11.41
N SER A 85 -0.42 25.21 12.01
CA SER A 85 -1.81 24.88 12.25
C SER A 85 -2.66 26.14 12.18
N THR A 86 -3.65 26.11 11.29
CA THR A 86 -4.64 27.16 11.15
C THR A 86 -6.03 26.54 11.11
N ASN A 87 -6.70 26.54 12.26
CA ASN A 87 -8.14 26.28 12.29
C ASN A 87 -8.87 27.24 11.33
N THR A 88 -9.63 26.68 10.40
CA THR A 88 -10.31 27.44 9.35
C THR A 88 -11.81 27.53 9.64
N LYS A 89 -12.62 27.76 8.59
CA LYS A 89 -14.08 27.69 8.68
C LYS A 89 -14.58 26.63 7.71
N GLY A 90 -13.81 25.55 7.58
CA GLY A 90 -14.17 24.44 6.71
C GLY A 90 -15.43 23.72 7.19
N VAL A 91 -15.82 22.67 6.48
CA VAL A 91 -17.04 21.94 6.81
C VAL A 91 -16.78 21.04 8.02
N ASP A 92 -17.42 21.38 9.15
CA ASP A 92 -17.42 20.55 10.34
C ASP A 92 -18.49 19.45 10.27
N ASN A 93 -18.12 18.25 10.73
CA ASN A 93 -19.04 17.14 10.97
C ASN A 93 -19.86 16.76 9.73
N ASP A 94 -19.18 16.69 8.59
CA ASP A 94 -19.75 16.13 7.37
C ASP A 94 -20.05 14.62 7.57
N PRO A 95 -21.25 14.13 7.25
CA PRO A 95 -21.66 12.76 7.55
C PRO A 95 -20.88 11.71 6.75
N ASP A 96 -20.51 11.98 5.51
CA ASP A 96 -19.81 11.03 4.65
C ASP A 96 -18.34 10.93 5.07
N PHE A 97 -17.71 12.07 5.34
CA PHE A 97 -16.36 12.13 5.91
C PHE A 97 -16.31 11.50 7.30
N ASN A 98 -17.32 11.72 8.16
CA ASN A 98 -17.37 11.08 9.47
C ASN A 98 -17.52 9.55 9.37
N ALA A 99 -18.34 9.08 8.42
CA ALA A 99 -18.56 7.66 8.23
C ALA A 99 -17.27 6.97 7.76
N ALA A 100 -16.55 7.61 6.84
CA ALA A 100 -15.28 7.14 6.32
C ALA A 100 -14.14 7.21 7.35
N ALA A 101 -13.99 8.34 8.06
CA ALA A 101 -12.97 8.52 9.09
C ALA A 101 -13.27 7.73 10.38
N GLY A 102 -14.51 7.24 10.57
CA GLY A 102 -14.93 6.56 11.80
C GLY A 102 -15.00 7.47 13.04
N ALA A 103 -14.85 8.79 12.85
CA ALA A 103 -14.81 9.81 13.89
C ALA A 103 -15.44 11.11 13.38
N ARG A 104 -15.52 12.13 14.25
CA ARG A 104 -15.98 13.45 13.83
C ARG A 104 -14.85 14.18 13.11
N THR A 105 -15.17 14.75 11.96
CA THR A 105 -14.28 15.54 11.13
C THR A 105 -14.51 17.04 11.31
N TYR A 106 -13.47 17.83 11.03
CA TYR A 106 -13.44 19.27 11.17
C TYR A 106 -12.76 19.92 9.97
N ASP A 107 -13.06 21.21 9.74
CA ASP A 107 -12.36 22.07 8.80
C ASP A 107 -12.20 21.49 7.37
N ALA A 108 -13.18 20.70 6.91
CA ALA A 108 -13.05 20.03 5.61
C ALA A 108 -13.03 21.01 4.43
N SER A 109 -12.15 20.71 3.48
CA SER A 109 -12.01 21.36 2.18
C SER A 109 -12.42 20.39 1.08
N ILE A 110 -13.58 20.64 0.45
CA ILE A 110 -14.31 19.68 -0.38
C ILE A 110 -14.60 20.29 -1.77
N LEU A 111 -14.09 19.64 -2.81
CA LEU A 111 -14.36 19.93 -4.22
C LEU A 111 -15.31 18.87 -4.80
N ASN A 112 -16.47 19.31 -5.28
CA ASN A 112 -17.44 18.47 -5.99
C ASN A 112 -17.41 18.80 -7.47
N VAL A 113 -17.37 17.78 -8.34
CA VAL A 113 -17.31 17.94 -9.79
C VAL A 113 -18.26 16.97 -10.49
N ASP A 114 -19.10 17.52 -11.37
CA ASP A 114 -19.90 16.75 -12.32
C ASP A 114 -19.16 16.69 -13.66
N PHE A 115 -19.02 15.52 -14.26
CA PHE A 115 -18.25 15.32 -15.48
C PHE A 115 -18.81 14.19 -16.35
N ILE A 116 -18.35 14.14 -17.60
CA ILE A 116 -18.66 13.07 -18.56
C ILE A 116 -17.32 12.52 -19.08
N PRO A 117 -16.95 11.28 -18.73
CA PRO A 117 -15.73 10.63 -19.20
C PRO A 117 -15.97 9.89 -20.53
N ASP A 118 -14.93 9.72 -21.33
CA ASP A 118 -14.96 8.93 -22.56
C ASP A 118 -14.73 7.42 -22.26
N GLY A 119 -13.91 7.11 -21.26
CA GLY A 119 -13.62 5.75 -20.76
C GLY A 119 -14.42 5.35 -19.52
N ASP A 120 -14.34 4.08 -19.15
CA ASP A 120 -14.96 3.50 -17.93
C ASP A 120 -14.02 3.52 -16.71
N THR A 121 -12.76 3.91 -16.92
CA THR A 121 -11.74 4.05 -15.89
C THR A 121 -11.06 5.40 -16.04
N MET A 122 -10.93 6.14 -14.94
CA MET A 122 -10.06 7.31 -14.83
C MET A 122 -8.98 7.05 -13.79
N THR A 123 -7.85 7.74 -13.90
CA THR A 123 -6.88 7.84 -12.81
C THR A 123 -6.85 9.25 -12.23
N MET A 124 -6.22 9.42 -11.06
CA MET A 124 -5.94 10.71 -10.44
C MET A 124 -4.61 10.64 -9.70
N GLN A 125 -3.65 11.49 -10.07
CA GLN A 125 -2.37 11.60 -9.40
C GLN A 125 -2.40 12.66 -8.29
N PHE A 126 -1.85 12.32 -7.12
CA PHE A 126 -1.83 13.22 -5.98
C PHE A 126 -0.61 13.02 -5.07
N VAL A 127 -0.33 14.00 -4.22
CA VAL A 127 0.58 13.91 -3.08
C VAL A 127 -0.19 14.31 -1.83
N PHE A 128 0.01 13.57 -0.75
CA PHE A 128 -0.42 13.95 0.58
C PHE A 128 0.77 14.46 1.39
N ALA A 129 0.63 15.62 2.02
CA ALA A 129 1.67 16.25 2.82
C ALA A 129 1.08 16.75 4.15
N SER A 130 1.80 16.56 5.25
CA SER A 130 1.27 16.85 6.59
C SER A 130 2.36 17.22 7.59
N GLU A 131 1.99 18.06 8.55
CA GLU A 131 2.74 18.37 9.78
C GLU A 131 2.58 17.28 10.86
N GLU A 132 1.67 16.32 10.67
CA GLU A 132 1.52 15.18 11.58
C GLU A 132 2.55 14.07 11.32
N TYR A 133 3.28 14.13 10.21
CA TYR A 133 4.33 13.19 9.87
C TYR A 133 5.68 13.62 10.45
N PRO A 134 6.59 12.70 10.82
CA PRO A 134 6.39 11.27 11.07
C PRO A 134 5.91 10.94 12.49
N GLU A 135 5.61 11.92 13.35
CA GLU A 135 5.42 11.74 14.79
C GLU A 135 4.03 11.19 15.20
N PHE A 136 2.97 11.42 14.42
CA PHE A 136 1.58 11.06 14.78
C PHE A 136 0.96 9.95 13.91
N THR A 137 1.82 9.13 13.30
CA THR A 137 1.49 8.04 12.35
C THR A 137 0.62 6.90 12.88
N ASN A 138 0.36 6.86 14.20
CA ASN A 138 -0.47 5.87 14.88
C ASN A 138 -1.62 6.51 15.68
N SER A 139 -2.03 7.72 15.30
CA SER A 139 -2.97 8.55 16.03
C SER A 139 -4.38 8.48 15.41
N ILE A 140 -5.42 8.46 16.26
CA ILE A 140 -6.84 8.63 15.84
C ILE A 140 -7.18 10.06 15.40
N TYR A 141 -6.17 10.93 15.36
CA TYR A 141 -6.29 12.37 15.09
C TYR A 141 -5.85 12.74 13.67
N GLN A 142 -5.59 11.75 12.80
CA GLN A 142 -5.01 11.99 11.48
C GLN A 142 -5.99 12.48 10.43
N ASP A 143 -5.58 13.49 9.68
CA ASP A 143 -6.38 14.09 8.63
C ASP A 143 -6.75 13.09 7.54
N PHE A 144 -8.02 13.13 7.13
CA PHE A 144 -8.63 12.14 6.26
C PHE A 144 -8.78 12.70 4.84
N VAL A 145 -8.31 11.95 3.85
CA VAL A 145 -8.61 12.20 2.43
C VAL A 145 -9.75 11.32 1.98
N GLY A 146 -10.81 11.94 1.49
CA GLY A 146 -12.01 11.27 1.00
C GLY A 146 -12.22 11.47 -0.49
N VAL A 147 -12.44 10.37 -1.20
CA VAL A 147 -12.85 10.37 -2.61
C VAL A 147 -14.10 9.52 -2.79
N TRP A 148 -15.13 10.08 -3.42
CA TRP A 148 -16.35 9.36 -3.78
C TRP A 148 -16.65 9.56 -5.25
N VAL A 149 -16.95 8.48 -5.96
CA VAL A 149 -17.45 8.51 -7.33
C VAL A 149 -18.87 7.97 -7.35
N ASN A 150 -19.80 8.76 -7.89
CA ASN A 150 -21.23 8.44 -7.94
C ASN A 150 -21.82 8.03 -6.57
N GLY A 151 -21.33 8.66 -5.49
CA GLY A 151 -21.73 8.39 -4.11
C GLY A 151 -21.13 7.11 -3.49
N THR A 152 -20.24 6.41 -4.20
CA THR A 152 -19.49 5.26 -3.69
C THR A 152 -18.08 5.71 -3.36
N GLN A 153 -17.63 5.45 -2.13
CA GLN A 153 -16.27 5.77 -1.72
C GLN A 153 -15.26 4.94 -2.52
N VAL A 154 -14.20 5.59 -2.99
CA VAL A 154 -13.07 4.93 -3.63
C VAL A 154 -11.98 4.74 -2.58
N GLU A 155 -11.54 3.50 -2.40
CA GLU A 155 -10.40 3.17 -1.54
C GLU A 155 -9.09 3.35 -2.33
N MET A 156 -8.05 3.82 -1.66
CA MET A 156 -6.70 3.83 -2.25
C MET A 156 -6.20 2.40 -2.41
N SER A 157 -5.61 2.06 -3.56
CA SER A 157 -5.06 0.72 -3.83
C SER A 157 -3.96 0.34 -2.83
N ILE A 158 -3.19 1.33 -2.35
CA ILE A 158 -2.17 1.17 -1.32
C ILE A 158 -2.35 2.22 -0.21
N GLY A 159 -2.22 1.77 1.05
CA GLY A 159 -2.49 2.60 2.24
C GLY A 159 -3.94 2.54 2.73
N GLY A 160 -4.90 2.18 1.86
CA GLY A 160 -6.33 2.28 2.17
C GLY A 160 -6.75 3.74 2.39
N THR A 161 -7.90 3.99 2.98
CA THR A 161 -8.40 5.36 3.28
C THR A 161 -7.66 6.12 4.39
N ASP A 162 -6.62 5.52 4.98
CA ASP A 162 -5.86 6.08 6.11
C ASP A 162 -4.40 6.39 5.67
N PRO A 163 -4.03 7.69 5.54
CA PRO A 163 -2.68 8.12 5.17
C PRO A 163 -1.58 7.65 6.13
N GLY A 164 -1.91 7.27 7.36
CA GLY A 164 -0.99 6.73 8.35
C GLY A 164 -0.36 5.39 7.93
N ASN A 165 -1.03 4.65 7.05
CA ASN A 165 -0.52 3.39 6.51
C ASN A 165 0.57 3.59 5.43
N ILE A 166 0.84 4.81 4.98
CA ILE A 166 1.77 5.08 3.88
C ILE A 166 3.23 5.20 4.36
N ASN A 167 3.47 5.48 5.65
CA ASN A 167 4.82 5.72 6.19
C ASN A 167 5.54 4.50 6.78
N GLY A 168 4.90 3.33 6.80
CA GLY A 168 5.44 2.14 7.46
C GLY A 168 5.04 0.82 6.81
N GLY A 169 5.69 -0.27 7.23
CA GLY A 169 5.47 -1.59 6.65
C GLY A 169 5.91 -1.63 5.19
N SER A 170 5.07 -2.18 4.31
CA SER A 170 5.39 -2.31 2.89
C SER A 170 5.42 -0.98 2.14
N ASN A 171 4.94 0.11 2.73
CA ASN A 171 4.79 1.40 2.05
C ASN A 171 5.95 2.36 2.33
N GLU A 172 6.99 1.96 3.06
CA GLU A 172 8.05 2.86 3.51
C GLU A 172 8.72 3.66 2.37
N ASN A 173 8.79 3.10 1.16
CA ASN A 173 9.33 3.79 -0.01
C ASN A 173 8.44 4.92 -0.54
N LEU A 174 7.15 4.91 -0.20
CA LEU A 174 6.16 5.89 -0.64
C LEU A 174 6.18 7.15 0.21
N PHE A 175 6.87 7.14 1.36
CA PHE A 175 6.95 8.25 2.29
C PHE A 175 8.32 8.93 2.31
N ILE A 176 8.29 10.26 2.23
CA ILE A 176 9.45 11.14 2.30
C ILE A 176 9.31 12.01 3.55
N SER A 177 10.30 11.91 4.45
CA SER A 177 10.42 12.81 5.61
C SER A 177 11.05 14.13 5.18
N ASN A 178 10.49 15.22 5.68
CA ASN A 178 11.00 16.58 5.54
C ASN A 178 11.43 17.21 6.88
N SER A 179 11.57 16.41 7.95
CA SER A 179 12.04 16.86 9.29
C SER A 179 13.49 17.39 9.31
N GLY A 180 14.17 17.44 8.16
CA GLY A 180 15.50 18.00 7.98
C GLY A 180 15.56 19.10 6.92
N ASP A 181 14.41 19.72 6.60
CA ASP A 181 14.24 20.88 5.72
C ASP A 181 14.86 20.69 4.33
N THR A 182 14.72 19.47 3.81
CA THR A 182 15.32 19.08 2.53
C THR A 182 14.48 19.56 1.35
N TYR A 183 13.17 19.65 1.54
CA TYR A 183 12.20 20.03 0.53
C TYR A 183 11.57 21.39 0.85
N ASN A 184 11.11 22.08 -0.19
CA ASN A 184 10.48 23.39 -0.03
C ASN A 184 8.99 23.26 0.30
N THR A 185 8.69 22.87 1.52
CA THR A 185 7.36 22.83 2.12
C THR A 185 7.52 22.96 3.62
N GLU A 186 6.54 23.58 4.29
CA GLU A 186 6.49 23.61 5.76
C GLU A 186 6.09 22.24 6.32
N MET A 187 5.48 21.36 5.52
CA MET A 187 5.06 20.03 6.00
C MET A 187 6.25 19.17 6.42
N ASP A 188 6.13 18.47 7.55
CA ASP A 188 7.18 17.61 8.12
C ASP A 188 7.36 16.28 7.37
N GLY A 189 6.39 15.89 6.54
CA GLY A 189 6.52 14.77 5.61
C GLY A 189 5.48 14.79 4.50
N PHE A 190 5.73 14.00 3.46
CA PHE A 190 4.83 13.88 2.32
C PHE A 190 5.03 12.55 1.58
N THR A 191 4.09 12.18 0.72
CA THR A 191 4.18 10.98 -0.12
C THR A 191 4.94 11.26 -1.41
N VAL A 192 5.52 10.24 -2.05
CA VAL A 192 5.77 10.30 -3.50
C VAL A 192 4.44 10.54 -4.24
N THR A 193 4.49 10.87 -5.53
CA THR A 193 3.26 10.92 -6.33
C THR A 193 2.55 9.57 -6.29
N MET A 194 1.35 9.57 -5.75
CA MET A 194 0.43 8.45 -5.66
C MET A 194 -0.59 8.53 -6.79
N THR A 195 -1.32 7.43 -7.02
CA THR A 195 -2.41 7.35 -7.98
C THR A 195 -3.67 6.77 -7.33
N MET A 196 -4.82 7.00 -7.96
CA MET A 196 -6.08 6.38 -7.61
C MET A 196 -6.85 6.01 -8.87
N THR A 197 -7.30 4.77 -8.95
CA THR A 197 -8.15 4.27 -10.03
C THR A 197 -9.63 4.50 -9.70
N LEU A 198 -10.33 5.19 -10.60
CA LEU A 198 -11.68 5.71 -10.42
C LEU A 198 -12.63 5.03 -11.43
N PRO A 199 -13.46 4.08 -11.00
CA PRO A 199 -14.45 3.47 -11.88
C PRO A 199 -15.58 4.45 -12.20
N VAL A 200 -15.87 4.66 -13.49
CA VAL A 200 -16.84 5.65 -13.98
C VAL A 200 -17.72 5.09 -15.10
N ASN A 201 -18.82 5.77 -15.39
CA ASN A 201 -19.74 5.39 -16.47
C ASN A 201 -19.42 6.17 -17.75
N PRO A 202 -18.89 5.53 -18.81
CA PRO A 202 -18.48 6.21 -20.04
C PRO A 202 -19.66 6.85 -20.76
N GLY A 203 -19.49 8.09 -21.22
CA GLY A 203 -20.50 8.86 -21.96
C GLY A 203 -21.70 9.32 -21.12
N GLU A 204 -21.71 9.04 -19.82
CA GLU A 204 -22.77 9.42 -18.87
C GLU A 204 -22.30 10.50 -17.90
N LEU A 205 -23.27 11.18 -17.26
CA LEU A 205 -22.96 12.13 -16.20
C LEU A 205 -22.53 11.37 -14.95
N ASN A 206 -21.30 11.62 -14.51
CA ASN A 206 -20.73 11.13 -13.26
C ASN A 206 -20.51 12.30 -12.31
N SER A 207 -20.43 12.00 -11.01
CA SER A 207 -20.07 12.96 -9.97
C SER A 207 -18.87 12.43 -9.19
N ILE A 208 -17.90 13.30 -8.89
CA ILE A 208 -16.81 13.02 -7.96
C ILE A 208 -16.80 14.05 -6.83
N THR A 209 -16.59 13.58 -5.61
CA THR A 209 -16.32 14.39 -4.43
C THR A 209 -14.89 14.10 -3.99
N LEU A 210 -14.09 15.15 -3.89
CA LEU A 210 -12.69 15.13 -3.46
C LEU A 210 -12.56 16.02 -2.24
N GLY A 211 -11.97 15.55 -1.15
CA GLY A 211 -11.69 16.46 -0.05
C GLY A 211 -10.74 15.91 1.00
N ILE A 212 -10.35 16.83 1.88
CA ILE A 212 -9.50 16.58 3.04
C ILE A 212 -10.16 17.21 4.27
N ALA A 213 -10.05 16.56 5.43
CA ALA A 213 -10.62 17.07 6.68
C ALA A 213 -9.79 16.65 7.89
N ASP A 214 -9.75 17.48 8.92
CA ASP A 214 -9.14 17.10 10.19
C ASP A 214 -9.98 16.03 10.88
N VAL A 215 -9.34 15.08 11.55
CA VAL A 215 -10.04 14.03 12.31
C VAL A 215 -9.85 14.24 13.80
N ALA A 216 -10.96 14.26 14.54
CA ALA A 216 -11.02 14.29 16.01
C ALA A 216 -10.45 15.53 16.71
N ASP A 217 -9.52 16.29 16.13
CA ASP A 217 -9.20 17.66 16.54
C ASP A 217 -8.98 18.59 15.33
N THR A 218 -8.33 19.75 15.53
CA THR A 218 -8.11 20.80 14.50
C THR A 218 -6.66 21.30 14.54
N SER A 219 -5.74 20.43 14.98
CA SER A 219 -4.34 20.75 15.23
C SER A 219 -3.49 20.09 14.15
N TYR A 220 -2.50 20.83 13.66
CA TYR A 220 -1.65 20.47 12.50
C TYR A 220 -2.43 20.48 11.19
N ASP A 221 -1.86 21.12 10.17
CA ASP A 221 -2.51 21.22 8.86
C ASP A 221 -1.99 20.12 7.93
N SER A 222 -2.87 19.51 7.15
CA SER A 222 -2.51 18.62 6.05
C SER A 222 -2.99 19.16 4.70
N ASN A 223 -2.34 18.68 3.65
CA ASN A 223 -2.56 19.13 2.28
C ASN A 223 -2.68 17.94 1.33
N LEU A 224 -3.74 17.97 0.53
CA LEU A 224 -3.92 17.12 -0.65
C LEU A 224 -3.59 17.94 -1.89
N LEU A 225 -2.48 17.61 -2.54
CA LEU A 225 -2.08 18.20 -3.81
C LEU A 225 -2.47 17.26 -4.94
N ILE A 226 -3.27 17.73 -5.90
CA ILE A 226 -3.72 16.97 -7.07
C ILE A 226 -3.02 17.52 -8.30
N ALA A 227 -2.50 16.67 -9.16
CA ALA A 227 -1.81 17.11 -10.38
C ALA A 227 -2.78 17.69 -11.42
N GLY A 228 -2.32 18.70 -12.15
CA GLY A 228 -3.06 19.28 -13.25
C GLY A 228 -3.23 18.29 -14.40
N GLY A 229 -4.45 18.15 -14.91
CA GLY A 229 -4.79 17.23 -15.98
C GLY A 229 -4.71 15.73 -15.63
N SER A 230 -4.40 15.36 -14.38
CA SER A 230 -4.24 13.95 -14.02
C SER A 230 -5.56 13.21 -13.84
N VAL A 231 -6.70 13.91 -13.74
CA VAL A 231 -8.02 13.28 -13.70
C VAL A 231 -8.50 13.03 -15.12
N GLN A 232 -8.11 11.89 -15.69
CA GLN A 232 -8.17 11.63 -17.14
C GLN A 232 -8.43 10.15 -17.46
N THR A 233 -8.85 9.85 -18.70
CA THR A 233 -9.09 8.48 -19.21
C THR A 233 -8.16 8.09 -20.37
N ALA A 234 -7.17 8.93 -20.67
CA ALA A 234 -6.38 8.85 -21.89
C ALA A 234 -5.13 7.97 -21.78
N LEU A 235 -4.50 7.93 -20.60
CA LEU A 235 -3.36 7.09 -20.29
C LEU A 235 -3.56 6.50 -18.89
N ILE A 236 -3.72 5.19 -18.78
CA ILE A 236 -3.95 4.52 -17.51
C ILE A 236 -2.74 3.64 -17.21
N ALA A 237 -1.96 4.05 -16.22
CA ALA A 237 -0.95 3.20 -15.62
C ALA A 237 -1.65 2.22 -14.67
N GLN A 238 -1.57 0.93 -14.97
CA GLN A 238 -2.22 -0.10 -14.16
C GLN A 238 -1.26 -0.58 -13.07
N ASP A 239 -1.79 -0.87 -11.89
CA ASP A 239 -0.98 -1.41 -10.80
C ASP A 239 -0.37 -2.77 -11.21
N ASP A 240 0.90 -2.95 -10.87
CA ASP A 240 1.65 -4.18 -11.08
C ASP A 240 1.87 -4.90 -9.74
N SER A 241 2.08 -6.20 -9.82
CA SER A 241 2.59 -6.94 -8.69
C SER A 241 3.68 -7.93 -9.06
N THR A 242 4.50 -8.27 -8.07
CA THR A 242 5.50 -9.31 -8.22
C THR A 242 5.93 -9.91 -6.88
N HIS A 243 6.87 -10.85 -6.94
CA HIS A 243 7.54 -11.37 -5.76
C HIS A 243 9.04 -11.25 -5.94
N LEU A 244 9.73 -10.95 -4.85
CA LEU A 244 11.18 -10.91 -4.78
C LEU A 244 11.61 -11.46 -3.43
N THR A 245 12.73 -12.17 -3.41
CA THR A 245 13.24 -12.77 -2.17
C THR A 245 14.73 -12.56 -2.05
N GLY A 246 15.17 -12.01 -0.93
CA GLY A 246 16.58 -11.82 -0.60
C GLY A 246 17.35 -10.98 -1.58
N ASP A 247 18.40 -11.55 -2.16
CA ASP A 247 19.26 -10.95 -3.19
C ASP A 247 18.86 -11.38 -4.61
N ALA A 248 17.69 -12.00 -4.78
CA ALA A 248 17.21 -12.42 -6.08
C ALA A 248 17.08 -11.23 -7.02
N THR A 249 17.24 -11.52 -8.32
CA THR A 249 17.03 -10.57 -9.40
C THR A 249 15.83 -11.02 -10.22
N LYS A 250 14.90 -10.12 -10.49
CA LYS A 250 13.71 -10.36 -11.32
C LYS A 250 13.52 -9.24 -12.32
N THR A 251 13.16 -9.57 -13.56
CA THR A 251 12.79 -8.58 -14.57
C THR A 251 11.30 -8.68 -14.83
N ILE A 252 10.61 -7.54 -14.85
CA ILE A 252 9.16 -7.44 -15.04
C ILE A 252 8.84 -6.40 -16.12
N ASP A 253 7.82 -6.70 -16.92
CA ASP A 253 7.30 -5.82 -17.96
C ASP A 253 6.11 -5.03 -17.41
N ILE A 254 6.41 -3.85 -16.88
CA ILE A 254 5.45 -2.97 -16.19
C ILE A 254 4.61 -2.12 -17.14
N LEU A 255 4.91 -2.18 -18.45
CA LEU A 255 4.13 -1.47 -19.47
C LEU A 255 3.12 -2.40 -20.16
N GLY A 256 3.13 -3.70 -19.82
CA GLY A 256 2.40 -4.73 -20.54
C GLY A 256 0.88 -4.68 -20.32
N ASN A 257 0.45 -4.11 -19.18
CA ASN A 257 -0.93 -3.93 -18.74
C ASN A 257 -1.43 -2.47 -18.88
N ASP A 258 -0.54 -1.53 -19.19
CA ASP A 258 -0.87 -0.10 -19.32
C ASP A 258 -1.65 0.21 -20.62
N GLU A 259 -2.55 1.18 -20.53
CA GLU A 259 -3.42 1.56 -21.65
C GLU A 259 -3.20 3.01 -22.08
N SER A 260 -3.04 3.25 -23.38
CA SER A 260 -3.05 4.60 -23.96
C SER A 260 -4.07 4.72 -25.09
N ALA A 261 -5.02 5.63 -24.92
CA ALA A 261 -6.00 6.00 -25.94
C ALA A 261 -5.37 6.71 -27.15
N SER A 262 -4.20 7.33 -26.98
CA SER A 262 -3.48 8.00 -28.07
C SER A 262 -2.79 6.99 -29.01
N GLY A 263 -2.56 5.76 -28.53
CA GLY A 263 -1.73 4.76 -29.22
C GLY A 263 -0.25 5.15 -29.27
N GLY A 264 0.17 6.09 -28.43
CA GLY A 264 1.56 6.50 -28.26
C GLY A 264 2.44 5.35 -27.77
N THR A 265 3.75 5.48 -27.98
CA THR A 265 4.70 4.53 -27.38
C THR A 265 4.89 4.92 -25.91
N LEU A 266 4.54 4.01 -25.01
CA LEU A 266 4.73 4.21 -23.59
C LEU A 266 6.21 4.22 -23.23
N SER A 267 6.58 5.09 -22.30
CA SER A 267 7.91 5.15 -21.74
C SER A 267 7.86 5.42 -20.23
N VAL A 268 8.68 4.70 -19.48
CA VAL A 268 8.86 4.95 -18.04
C VAL A 268 9.72 6.20 -17.87
N THR A 269 9.24 7.16 -17.09
CA THR A 269 9.93 8.43 -16.84
C THR A 269 10.45 8.54 -15.41
N HIS A 270 9.77 7.91 -14.44
CA HIS A 270 10.14 7.93 -13.04
C HIS A 270 10.01 6.56 -12.39
N ILE A 271 10.88 6.28 -11.43
CA ILE A 271 10.74 5.19 -10.46
C ILE A 271 10.79 5.80 -9.07
N ASN A 272 9.73 5.59 -8.30
CA ASN A 272 9.54 6.04 -6.93
C ASN A 272 9.83 7.54 -6.75
N GLY A 273 9.27 8.37 -7.65
CA GLY A 273 9.47 9.82 -7.70
C GLY A 273 10.82 10.30 -8.24
N GLN A 274 11.75 9.39 -8.59
CA GLN A 274 13.04 9.76 -9.19
C GLN A 274 13.00 9.63 -10.70
N ALA A 275 13.41 10.68 -11.41
CA ALA A 275 13.51 10.66 -12.86
C ALA A 275 14.57 9.64 -13.32
N VAL A 276 14.23 8.84 -14.32
CA VAL A 276 15.09 7.76 -14.84
C VAL A 276 15.12 7.76 -16.37
N ASN A 277 16.25 7.30 -16.92
CA ASN A 277 16.38 6.90 -18.31
C ASN A 277 16.74 5.42 -18.38
N ALA A 278 16.60 4.81 -19.56
CA ALA A 278 17.06 3.45 -19.79
C ALA A 278 18.54 3.29 -19.39
N GLY A 279 18.80 2.34 -18.50
CA GLY A 279 20.09 2.03 -17.90
C GLY A 279 20.32 2.64 -16.51
N ASP A 280 19.45 3.55 -16.07
CA ASP A 280 19.53 4.14 -14.72
C ASP A 280 18.99 3.15 -13.66
N THR A 281 19.59 3.20 -12.47
CA THR A 281 19.20 2.39 -11.31
C THR A 281 18.81 3.29 -10.14
N VAL A 282 17.61 3.08 -9.60
CA VAL A 282 17.13 3.70 -8.37
C VAL A 282 17.31 2.73 -7.21
N THR A 283 17.84 3.21 -6.09
CA THR A 283 17.86 2.46 -4.83
C THR A 283 16.68 2.92 -3.98
N LEU A 284 15.79 2.01 -3.65
CA LEU A 284 14.65 2.24 -2.78
C LEU A 284 15.12 2.49 -1.34
N LYS A 285 14.28 3.13 -0.53
CA LYS A 285 14.60 3.44 0.88
C LYS A 285 14.76 2.16 1.71
N THR A 286 13.98 1.15 1.38
CA THR A 286 14.06 -0.22 1.91
C THR A 286 15.33 -0.97 1.47
N GLY A 287 16.09 -0.47 0.48
CA GLY A 287 17.41 -0.98 0.11
C GLY A 287 17.45 -1.75 -1.20
N GLN A 288 16.30 -2.21 -1.73
CA GLN A 288 16.25 -2.90 -3.03
C GLN A 288 16.58 -1.92 -4.16
N THR A 289 17.06 -2.45 -5.29
CA THR A 289 17.40 -1.62 -6.46
C THR A 289 16.52 -1.95 -7.65
N VAL A 290 16.12 -0.91 -8.39
CA VAL A 290 15.27 -1.00 -9.57
C VAL A 290 16.01 -0.37 -10.74
N THR A 291 16.27 -1.14 -11.80
CA THR A 291 16.93 -0.66 -13.01
C THR A 291 15.95 -0.61 -14.16
N LEU A 292 15.83 0.54 -14.84
CA LEU A 292 15.04 0.63 -16.06
C LEU A 292 15.84 0.08 -17.24
N ASN A 293 15.32 -0.93 -17.94
CA ASN A 293 15.97 -1.52 -19.10
C ASN A 293 15.65 -0.76 -20.39
N SER A 294 16.45 -0.98 -21.44
CA SER A 294 16.27 -0.32 -22.74
C SER A 294 15.01 -0.72 -23.50
N ASP A 295 14.37 -1.82 -23.11
CA ASP A 295 13.13 -2.32 -23.71
C ASP A 295 11.87 -1.89 -22.93
N GLY A 296 12.01 -1.06 -21.89
CA GLY A 296 10.90 -0.59 -21.07
C GLY A 296 10.58 -1.46 -19.84
N THR A 297 11.14 -2.66 -19.77
CA THR A 297 11.04 -3.50 -18.56
C THR A 297 11.87 -2.93 -17.42
N ILE A 298 11.59 -3.35 -16.19
CA ILE A 298 12.44 -3.04 -15.04
C ILE A 298 13.08 -4.30 -14.47
N THR A 299 14.31 -4.20 -14.00
CA THR A 299 15.01 -5.24 -13.24
C THR A 299 15.08 -4.84 -11.78
N LEU A 300 14.39 -5.62 -10.95
CA LEU A 300 14.43 -5.57 -9.49
C LEU A 300 15.55 -6.46 -8.96
N VAL A 301 16.35 -5.94 -8.05
CA VAL A 301 17.35 -6.70 -7.29
C VAL A 301 17.06 -6.49 -5.81
N GLY A 302 16.79 -7.59 -5.12
CA GLY A 302 16.55 -7.55 -3.68
C GLY A 302 17.84 -7.24 -2.92
N ASP A 303 17.71 -6.77 -1.69
CA ASP A 303 18.81 -6.27 -0.86
C ASP A 303 19.35 -7.33 0.12
N GLY A 304 18.85 -8.55 0.03
CA GLY A 304 19.10 -9.64 0.99
C GLY A 304 18.03 -9.77 2.07
N THR A 305 17.00 -8.91 2.06
CA THR A 305 15.84 -8.98 2.95
C THR A 305 14.60 -9.47 2.20
N ASP A 306 13.77 -10.26 2.89
CA ASP A 306 12.47 -10.76 2.48
C ASP A 306 11.44 -9.91 3.22
N GLU A 307 10.94 -8.91 2.53
CA GLU A 307 9.87 -8.05 2.99
C GLU A 307 8.93 -7.74 1.85
N ASP A 308 7.70 -7.39 2.22
CA ASP A 308 6.79 -6.81 1.25
C ASP A 308 7.19 -5.34 1.12
N PHE A 309 7.31 -4.85 -0.11
CA PHE A 309 7.63 -3.45 -0.36
C PHE A 309 6.91 -2.97 -1.61
N ASN A 310 6.45 -1.73 -1.55
CA ASN A 310 5.68 -1.07 -2.60
C ASN A 310 6.46 0.15 -3.08
N PHE A 311 6.38 0.47 -4.36
CA PHE A 311 6.97 1.69 -4.92
C PHE A 311 6.19 2.10 -6.17
N THR A 312 6.26 3.37 -6.54
CA THR A 312 5.55 3.86 -7.74
C THR A 312 6.44 3.87 -8.98
N TYR A 313 5.81 3.88 -10.15
CA TYR A 313 6.45 4.21 -11.42
C TYR A 313 5.58 5.20 -12.18
N ALA A 314 6.19 6.06 -13.00
CA ALA A 314 5.45 6.98 -13.85
C ALA A 314 5.73 6.69 -15.33
N ILE A 315 4.69 6.74 -16.14
CA ILE A 315 4.73 6.52 -17.59
C ILE A 315 4.31 7.77 -18.34
N ASP A 316 4.73 7.87 -19.59
CA ASP A 316 4.40 8.96 -20.51
C ASP A 316 4.19 8.40 -21.92
N ASP A 317 3.17 8.90 -22.62
CA ASP A 317 2.84 8.53 -24.01
C ASP A 317 3.21 9.61 -25.04
N GLY A 318 3.92 10.66 -24.59
CA GLY A 318 4.28 11.86 -25.32
C GLY A 318 3.29 13.01 -25.18
N THR A 319 2.11 12.77 -24.58
CA THR A 319 1.05 13.77 -24.37
C THR A 319 0.58 13.80 -22.93
N ASN A 320 0.29 12.64 -22.37
CA ASN A 320 -0.20 12.43 -21.03
C ASN A 320 0.84 11.65 -20.22
N SER A 321 0.78 11.82 -18.91
CA SER A 321 1.54 11.04 -17.95
C SER A 321 0.62 10.44 -16.91
N ASP A 322 0.95 9.26 -16.42
CA ASP A 322 0.23 8.64 -15.31
C ASP A 322 1.21 7.89 -14.40
N THR A 323 0.77 7.57 -13.19
CA THR A 323 1.54 6.83 -12.19
C THR A 323 0.82 5.53 -11.88
N GLY A 324 1.55 4.42 -11.88
CA GLY A 324 1.10 3.14 -11.36
C GLY A 324 1.87 2.76 -10.10
N VAL A 325 1.40 1.74 -9.38
CA VAL A 325 2.11 1.21 -8.23
C VAL A 325 2.52 -0.24 -8.43
N ILE A 326 3.71 -0.58 -7.94
CA ILE A 326 4.23 -1.94 -7.95
C ILE A 326 4.22 -2.47 -6.53
N THR A 327 3.51 -3.59 -6.32
CA THR A 327 3.49 -4.32 -5.06
C THR A 327 4.40 -5.53 -5.13
N VAL A 328 5.43 -5.60 -4.27
CA VAL A 328 6.35 -6.74 -4.22
C VAL A 328 6.13 -7.52 -2.93
N SER A 329 5.83 -8.82 -3.02
CA SER A 329 5.55 -9.68 -1.86
C SER A 329 6.61 -10.77 -1.62
N SER A 330 6.64 -11.30 -0.39
CA SER A 330 7.37 -12.52 -0.03
C SER A 330 6.42 -13.65 0.43
N VAL A 331 6.73 -14.92 0.12
CA VAL A 331 5.77 -16.04 0.26
C VAL A 331 5.94 -16.77 1.61
N PRO A 332 4.85 -17.12 2.34
CA PRO A 332 4.93 -17.83 3.64
C PRO A 332 5.21 -19.35 3.51
N CYS A 333 6.15 -19.90 4.29
CA CYS A 333 6.64 -21.29 4.17
C CYS A 333 6.90 -22.01 5.51
N PHE A 334 6.78 -23.34 5.54
CA PHE A 334 7.20 -24.25 6.62
C PHE A 334 8.65 -24.68 6.45
N VAL A 335 9.42 -24.87 7.53
CA VAL A 335 10.79 -25.46 7.42
C VAL A 335 10.72 -27.00 7.35
N ALA A 336 11.59 -27.62 6.57
CA ALA A 336 11.77 -29.07 6.52
C ALA A 336 11.91 -29.68 7.92
N GLY A 337 11.30 -30.86 8.12
CA GLY A 337 11.19 -31.53 9.40
C GLY A 337 10.01 -31.05 10.26
N THR A 338 9.32 -29.97 9.87
CA THR A 338 8.11 -29.53 10.57
C THR A 338 7.04 -30.60 10.50
N MET A 339 6.61 -31.08 11.67
CA MET A 339 5.62 -32.13 11.79
C MET A 339 4.20 -31.58 11.65
N ILE A 340 3.52 -31.97 10.57
CA ILE A 340 2.14 -31.60 10.26
C ILE A 340 1.19 -32.69 10.76
N ARG A 341 0.11 -32.29 11.43
CA ARG A 341 -0.87 -33.25 11.96
C ARG A 341 -1.76 -33.82 10.85
N THR A 342 -1.73 -35.14 10.69
CA THR A 342 -2.63 -35.90 9.82
C THR A 342 -3.61 -36.75 10.66
N PRO A 343 -4.65 -37.36 10.05
CA PRO A 343 -5.48 -38.38 10.70
C PRO A 343 -4.69 -39.53 11.32
N GLY A 344 -3.61 -39.97 10.67
CA GLY A 344 -2.80 -41.12 11.08
C GLY A 344 -1.70 -40.80 12.09
N GLY A 345 -1.48 -39.53 12.42
CA GLY A 345 -0.38 -39.08 13.27
C GLY A 345 0.27 -37.81 12.72
N GLU A 346 1.31 -37.33 13.38
CA GLU A 346 2.07 -36.19 12.85
C GLU A 346 3.13 -36.71 11.87
N VAL A 347 3.32 -36.02 10.75
CA VAL A 347 4.16 -36.43 9.62
C VAL A 347 5.01 -35.23 9.17
N PRO A 348 6.31 -35.37 8.87
CA PRO A 348 7.14 -34.27 8.39
C PRO A 348 6.61 -33.68 7.07
N VAL A 349 6.61 -32.36 6.94
CA VAL A 349 6.06 -31.64 5.78
C VAL A 349 6.66 -32.11 4.45
N GLU A 350 7.97 -32.40 4.41
CA GLU A 350 8.69 -32.83 3.22
C GLU A 350 8.32 -34.24 2.73
N THR A 351 7.57 -35.00 3.54
CA THR A 351 7.11 -36.35 3.18
C THR A 351 5.65 -36.39 2.72
N LEU A 352 4.94 -35.27 2.84
CA LEU A 352 3.56 -35.15 2.37
C LEU A 352 3.51 -35.04 0.85
N SER A 353 2.43 -35.51 0.26
CA SER A 353 2.17 -35.44 -1.17
C SER A 353 0.74 -34.97 -1.45
N PRO A 354 0.47 -34.44 -2.66
CA PRO A 354 -0.90 -34.16 -3.09
C PRO A 354 -1.80 -35.39 -2.90
N GLY A 355 -2.98 -35.18 -2.33
CA GLY A 355 -3.95 -36.20 -1.93
C GLY A 355 -3.84 -36.66 -0.47
N ASP A 356 -2.72 -36.42 0.22
CA ASP A 356 -2.60 -36.74 1.65
C ASP A 356 -3.54 -35.88 2.50
N LEU A 357 -4.15 -36.49 3.52
CA LEU A 357 -5.08 -35.80 4.40
C LEU A 357 -4.33 -35.12 5.56
N VAL A 358 -4.51 -33.81 5.69
CA VAL A 358 -4.03 -33.00 6.83
C VAL A 358 -5.21 -32.63 7.71
N LYS A 359 -5.08 -32.74 9.04
CA LYS A 359 -6.10 -32.25 9.96
C LYS A 359 -6.12 -30.73 9.94
N THR A 360 -7.25 -30.16 9.56
CA THR A 360 -7.52 -28.72 9.67
C THR A 360 -8.35 -28.45 10.92
N MET A 361 -8.36 -27.20 11.36
CA MET A 361 -9.13 -26.79 12.54
C MET A 361 -10.64 -26.78 12.29
N ASP A 362 -11.08 -26.23 11.15
CA ASP A 362 -12.49 -25.90 10.91
C ASP A 362 -13.20 -26.96 10.05
N ASN A 363 -12.51 -27.57 9.08
CA ASN A 363 -13.14 -28.40 8.04
C ASN A 363 -12.80 -29.89 8.16
N GLY A 364 -12.27 -30.33 9.32
CA GLY A 364 -11.81 -31.71 9.48
C GLY A 364 -10.59 -32.03 8.60
N PRO A 365 -10.29 -33.31 8.33
CA PRO A 365 -9.18 -33.68 7.45
C PRO A 365 -9.42 -33.24 6.01
N GLN A 366 -8.50 -32.45 5.45
CA GLN A 366 -8.57 -31.94 4.08
C GLN A 366 -7.40 -32.49 3.24
N PRO A 367 -7.63 -32.83 1.97
CA PRO A 367 -6.58 -33.32 1.07
C PRO A 367 -5.68 -32.17 0.63
N ILE A 368 -4.37 -32.36 0.70
CA ILE A 368 -3.42 -31.45 0.07
C ILE A 368 -3.67 -31.47 -1.43
N ARG A 369 -3.83 -30.31 -2.04
CA ARG A 369 -3.97 -30.16 -3.49
C ARG A 369 -2.63 -29.93 -4.16
N TRP A 370 -1.77 -29.20 -3.50
CA TRP A 370 -0.43 -28.91 -4.01
C TRP A 370 0.56 -28.74 -2.85
N ILE A 371 1.82 -29.08 -3.12
CA ILE A 371 2.94 -28.89 -2.20
C ILE A 371 4.14 -28.31 -2.93
N GLY A 372 4.56 -27.11 -2.54
CA GLY A 372 5.76 -26.45 -3.06
C GLY A 372 6.97 -26.68 -2.17
N ARG A 373 8.17 -26.65 -2.75
CA ARG A 373 9.44 -26.74 -2.02
C ARG A 373 10.48 -25.76 -2.54
N ARG A 374 11.33 -25.24 -1.66
CA ARG A 374 12.45 -24.34 -1.99
C ARG A 374 13.61 -24.50 -1.01
N CYS A 375 14.86 -24.31 -1.44
CA CYS A 375 16.04 -24.34 -0.56
C CYS A 375 16.81 -23.01 -0.68
N VAL A 376 17.07 -22.35 0.44
CA VAL A 376 17.74 -21.03 0.49
C VAL A 376 18.76 -20.96 1.64
N PRO A 377 19.78 -20.10 1.58
CA PRO A 377 20.62 -19.79 2.74
C PRO A 377 19.78 -19.20 3.89
N ALA A 378 20.02 -19.63 5.13
CA ALA A 378 19.32 -19.11 6.31
C ALA A 378 19.99 -17.84 6.83
N GLU A 379 19.95 -16.75 6.07
CA GLU A 379 20.59 -15.46 6.40
C GLU A 379 19.59 -14.31 6.32
N GLY A 380 19.80 -13.23 7.07
CA GLY A 380 18.92 -12.07 7.04
C GLY A 380 17.46 -12.45 7.30
N ASP A 381 16.57 -12.13 6.38
CA ASP A 381 15.14 -12.44 6.44
C ASP A 381 14.77 -13.82 5.89
N PHE A 382 15.72 -14.57 5.32
CA PHE A 382 15.55 -16.00 5.09
C PHE A 382 15.83 -16.85 6.33
N ALA A 383 16.39 -16.24 7.38
CA ALA A 383 16.65 -16.96 8.61
C ALA A 383 15.31 -17.33 9.26
N PRO A 384 15.03 -18.62 9.48
CA PRO A 384 13.76 -19.05 10.02
C PRO A 384 13.49 -18.43 11.39
N ILE A 385 12.22 -18.11 11.64
CA ILE A 385 11.76 -17.71 12.95
C ILE A 385 11.49 -18.97 13.76
N ARG A 386 12.27 -19.14 14.83
CA ARG A 386 12.06 -20.16 15.83
C ARG A 386 11.09 -19.68 16.89
N ILE A 387 9.98 -20.38 17.01
CA ILE A 387 9.01 -20.24 18.09
C ILE A 387 9.30 -21.37 19.09
N ALA A 388 9.80 -21.02 20.28
CA ALA A 388 10.12 -21.99 21.33
C ALA A 388 8.87 -22.75 21.78
N ALA A 389 9.06 -24.00 22.20
CA ALA A 389 7.96 -24.84 22.67
C ALA A 389 7.13 -24.16 23.75
N ASN A 390 5.81 -24.23 23.60
CA ASN A 390 4.80 -23.66 24.49
C ASN A 390 4.82 -22.13 24.66
N THR A 391 5.37 -21.40 23.68
CA THR A 391 5.32 -19.93 23.67
C THR A 391 3.89 -19.44 23.42
N ILE A 392 3.16 -20.09 22.51
CA ILE A 392 1.79 -19.73 22.13
C ILE A 392 0.89 -20.95 22.30
N GLY A 393 0.41 -21.15 23.52
CA GLY A 393 -0.36 -22.36 23.86
C GLY A 393 0.53 -23.60 23.95
N ARG A 394 -0.02 -24.81 23.71
CA ARG A 394 0.72 -26.07 23.83
C ARG A 394 1.19 -26.57 22.46
N HIS A 395 2.50 -26.51 22.22
CA HIS A 395 3.13 -26.93 20.96
C HIS A 395 4.61 -27.28 21.19
N ARG A 396 5.21 -28.03 20.27
CA ARG A 396 6.66 -28.25 20.21
C ARG A 396 7.34 -27.04 19.56
N GLU A 397 8.66 -27.02 19.63
CA GLU A 397 9.44 -26.01 18.93
C GLU A 397 9.13 -26.05 17.42
N LEU A 398 8.95 -24.87 16.82
CA LEU A 398 8.59 -24.70 15.42
C LEU A 398 9.55 -23.71 14.76
N LEU A 399 9.95 -24.01 13.52
CA LEU A 399 10.69 -23.11 12.63
C LEU A 399 9.84 -22.85 11.39
N VAL A 400 9.63 -21.58 11.06
CA VAL A 400 8.84 -21.13 9.90
C VAL A 400 9.53 -19.97 9.21
N SER A 401 9.13 -19.65 7.98
CA SER A 401 9.55 -18.39 7.36
C SER A 401 8.98 -17.20 8.14
N PRO A 402 9.59 -16.00 8.06
CA PRO A 402 9.17 -14.89 8.91
C PRO A 402 7.73 -14.41 8.68
N LEU A 403 7.22 -14.53 7.45
CA LEU A 403 5.83 -14.16 7.13
C LEU A 403 4.78 -15.22 7.44
N HIS A 404 5.19 -16.43 7.80
CA HIS A 404 4.24 -17.50 8.11
C HIS A 404 3.34 -17.10 9.28
N ARG A 405 2.02 -17.07 9.07
CA ARG A 405 1.11 -16.61 10.12
C ARG A 405 0.72 -17.72 11.10
N VAL A 406 0.72 -17.32 12.37
CA VAL A 406 0.31 -18.13 13.52
C VAL A 406 -1.05 -17.65 13.99
N LEU A 407 -1.95 -18.58 14.31
CA LEU A 407 -3.25 -18.24 14.88
C LEU A 407 -3.09 -17.83 16.35
N VAL A 408 -3.34 -16.55 16.64
CA VAL A 408 -3.42 -16.00 17.97
C VAL A 408 -4.89 -15.91 18.38
N ARG A 409 -5.20 -16.43 19.58
CA ARG A 409 -6.52 -16.32 20.18
C ARG A 409 -6.41 -15.55 21.47
N ASP A 410 -6.98 -14.35 21.49
CA ASP A 410 -6.93 -13.46 22.64
C ASP A 410 -8.28 -12.74 22.81
N ALA A 411 -8.68 -12.46 24.06
CA ALA A 411 -9.86 -11.64 24.33
C ALA A 411 -9.64 -10.19 23.86
N LEU A 412 -8.39 -9.73 23.86
CA LEU A 412 -8.03 -8.42 23.34
C LEU A 412 -8.18 -8.36 21.82
N ALA A 413 -7.93 -9.46 21.10
CA ALA A 413 -8.18 -9.51 19.66
C ALA A 413 -9.68 -9.32 19.34
N GLU A 414 -10.58 -9.89 20.16
CA GLU A 414 -12.03 -9.65 20.02
C GLU A 414 -12.40 -8.19 20.28
N LEU A 415 -11.76 -7.56 21.27
CA LEU A 415 -12.01 -6.17 21.62
C LEU A 415 -11.50 -5.20 20.55
N LEU A 416 -10.30 -5.45 20.02
CA LEU A 416 -9.61 -4.55 19.09
C LEU A 416 -10.05 -4.74 17.64
N PHE A 417 -10.30 -5.98 17.21
CA PHE A 417 -10.47 -6.33 15.80
C PHE A 417 -11.80 -7.01 15.50
N GLY A 418 -12.70 -7.10 16.48
CA GLY A 418 -14.00 -7.77 16.34
C GLY A 418 -13.90 -9.29 16.14
N ALA A 419 -12.70 -9.88 16.25
CA ALA A 419 -12.45 -11.29 16.01
C ALA A 419 -11.65 -11.92 17.15
N ARG A 420 -12.16 -13.01 17.73
CA ARG A 420 -11.47 -13.77 18.80
C ARG A 420 -10.17 -14.44 18.36
N GLU A 421 -10.03 -14.67 17.06
CA GLU A 421 -8.96 -15.45 16.45
C GLU A 421 -8.43 -14.66 15.25
N VAL A 422 -7.12 -14.40 15.27
CA VAL A 422 -6.44 -13.56 14.28
C VAL A 422 -5.12 -14.22 13.86
N LEU A 423 -4.65 -13.91 12.66
CA LEU A 423 -3.42 -14.44 12.08
C LEU A 423 -2.29 -13.42 12.18
N VAL A 424 -1.20 -13.78 12.84
CA VAL A 424 -0.04 -12.92 13.11
C VAL A 424 1.21 -13.50 12.47
N ALA A 425 1.94 -12.71 11.67
CA ALA A 425 3.19 -13.15 11.07
C ALA A 425 4.25 -13.49 12.14
N ALA A 426 5.03 -14.55 11.92
CA ALA A 426 6.02 -15.01 12.88
C ALA A 426 7.07 -13.94 13.23
N ARG A 427 7.46 -13.09 12.27
CA ARG A 427 8.41 -11.99 12.48
C ARG A 427 7.90 -10.95 13.46
N ASP A 428 6.60 -10.67 13.44
CA ASP A 428 5.98 -9.65 14.31
C ASP A 428 5.79 -10.17 15.74
N LEU A 429 6.02 -11.48 15.97
CA LEU A 429 6.05 -12.09 17.30
C LEU A 429 7.47 -12.12 17.92
N VAL A 430 8.50 -11.71 17.18
CA VAL A 430 9.91 -11.77 17.63
C VAL A 430 10.09 -10.90 18.87
N ASN A 431 10.67 -11.50 19.91
CA ASN A 431 10.90 -10.86 21.20
C ASN A 431 12.31 -11.13 21.75
N ASP A 432 13.20 -11.66 20.90
CA ASP A 432 14.58 -12.05 21.20
C ASP A 432 14.75 -13.07 22.35
N LEU A 433 13.65 -13.67 22.82
CA LEU A 433 13.62 -14.62 23.91
C LEU A 433 13.00 -15.95 23.45
N SER A 434 11.67 -16.03 23.48
CA SER A 434 10.90 -17.22 23.15
C SER A 434 10.61 -17.32 21.66
N VAL A 435 10.57 -16.19 20.95
CA VAL A 435 10.48 -16.12 19.49
C VAL A 435 11.69 -15.37 18.98
N ARG A 436 12.51 -16.04 18.16
CA ARG A 436 13.78 -15.51 17.68
C ARG A 436 14.08 -15.94 16.26
N ARG A 437 14.80 -15.11 15.54
CA ARG A 437 15.39 -15.45 14.25
C ARG A 437 16.60 -16.39 14.42
N VAL A 438 16.75 -17.39 13.56
CA VAL A 438 17.82 -18.40 13.63
C VAL A 438 18.63 -18.41 12.34
N PRO A 439 19.70 -17.61 12.24
CA PRO A 439 20.56 -17.60 11.07
C PRO A 439 21.55 -18.78 11.06
N GLY A 440 22.01 -19.17 9.87
CA GLY A 440 23.11 -20.08 9.61
C GLY A 440 22.72 -21.34 8.83
N GLY A 441 23.51 -21.67 7.80
CA GLY A 441 23.34 -22.87 6.99
C GLY A 441 22.37 -22.69 5.82
N MET A 442 21.84 -23.79 5.31
CA MET A 442 20.75 -23.80 4.32
C MET A 442 19.47 -24.25 5.01
N VAL A 443 18.35 -23.64 4.64
CA VAL A 443 17.00 -23.99 5.09
C VAL A 443 16.17 -24.41 3.88
N GLU A 444 15.41 -25.49 4.04
CA GLU A 444 14.45 -25.95 3.03
C GLU A 444 13.04 -25.61 3.51
N TYR A 445 12.29 -24.94 2.64
CA TYR A 445 10.98 -24.37 2.87
C TYR A 445 9.90 -25.08 2.05
N PHE A 446 8.72 -25.26 2.62
CA PHE A 446 7.59 -25.97 2.02
C PHE A 446 6.28 -25.16 2.11
N HIS A 447 5.45 -25.24 1.08
CA HIS A 447 4.12 -24.65 1.02
C HIS A 447 3.08 -25.76 0.85
N ILE A 448 1.95 -25.72 1.57
CA ILE A 448 0.85 -26.67 1.36
C ILE A 448 -0.44 -25.92 1.05
N LEU A 449 -1.12 -26.36 0.00
CA LEU A 449 -2.34 -25.76 -0.53
C LEU A 449 -3.50 -26.76 -0.45
N PHE A 450 -4.72 -26.27 -0.17
CA PHE A 450 -5.95 -27.06 0.00
C PHE A 450 -7.04 -26.56 -0.96
N ASP A 451 -8.29 -27.00 -0.83
CA ASP A 451 -9.40 -26.45 -1.63
C ASP A 451 -9.87 -25.06 -1.20
N ALA A 452 -9.48 -24.65 0.01
CA ALA A 452 -9.75 -23.34 0.58
C ALA A 452 -8.68 -23.10 1.62
N HIS A 453 -8.43 -21.84 2.00
CA HIS A 453 -7.48 -21.53 3.06
C HIS A 453 -7.79 -22.29 4.36
N GLN A 454 -6.79 -22.90 5.01
CA GLN A 454 -7.00 -23.71 6.21
C GLN A 454 -6.10 -23.27 7.35
N ILE A 455 -6.58 -23.43 8.58
CA ILE A 455 -5.70 -23.50 9.75
C ILE A 455 -5.27 -24.95 9.95
N VAL A 456 -3.97 -25.21 9.89
CA VAL A 456 -3.34 -26.52 10.11
C VAL A 456 -2.66 -26.57 11.47
N PHE A 457 -2.23 -27.77 11.89
CA PHE A 457 -1.45 -27.96 13.11
C PHE A 457 -0.01 -28.36 12.77
N SER A 458 0.92 -27.42 12.90
CA SER A 458 2.36 -27.57 12.69
C SER A 458 3.08 -27.61 14.04
N GLU A 459 3.73 -28.73 14.36
CA GLU A 459 4.31 -28.98 15.68
C GLU A 459 3.30 -28.86 16.84
N GLY A 460 2.01 -28.98 16.52
CA GLY A 460 0.89 -28.77 17.44
C GLY A 460 0.45 -27.30 17.59
N LEU A 461 1.19 -26.34 17.04
CA LEU A 461 0.79 -24.93 16.93
C LEU A 461 -0.19 -24.76 15.76
N ARG A 462 -1.11 -23.82 15.87
CA ARG A 462 -2.07 -23.50 14.81
C ARG A 462 -1.45 -22.47 13.88
N THR A 463 -1.25 -22.83 12.63
CA THR A 463 -0.68 -21.95 11.60
C THR A 463 -1.52 -22.02 10.34
N GLU A 464 -1.32 -21.07 9.46
CA GLU A 464 -2.03 -21.02 8.19
C GLU A 464 -1.50 -22.06 7.17
N SER A 465 -2.32 -22.41 6.19
CA SER A 465 -1.87 -23.04 4.95
C SER A 465 -1.45 -21.96 3.95
N PHE A 466 -0.89 -22.35 2.81
CA PHE A 466 -0.71 -21.37 1.75
C PHE A 466 -2.08 -20.82 1.32
N LEU A 467 -2.18 -19.49 1.26
CA LEU A 467 -3.32 -18.75 0.73
C LEU A 467 -2.89 -18.15 -0.62
N PRO A 468 -3.39 -18.70 -1.74
CA PRO A 468 -3.43 -18.01 -3.01
C PRO A 468 -3.98 -16.61 -2.86
N GLY A 469 -3.19 -15.60 -3.20
CA GLY A 469 -3.68 -14.25 -3.44
C GLY A 469 -3.74 -13.96 -4.95
N PRO A 470 -4.15 -12.73 -5.34
CA PRO A 470 -4.04 -12.22 -6.71
C PRO A 470 -2.68 -12.47 -7.37
N GLN A 471 -1.66 -12.60 -6.54
CA GLN A 471 -0.27 -12.70 -6.97
C GLN A 471 0.20 -14.14 -7.22
N ILE A 472 -0.68 -15.16 -7.32
CA ILE A 472 -0.21 -16.54 -7.55
C ILE A 472 0.60 -16.67 -8.83
N ALA A 473 0.15 -16.04 -9.94
CA ALA A 473 0.86 -16.04 -11.21
C ALA A 473 2.29 -15.49 -11.11
N GLU A 474 2.51 -14.62 -10.14
CA GLU A 474 3.73 -13.84 -9.98
C GLU A 474 4.65 -14.38 -8.88
N ASN A 475 4.06 -15.11 -7.91
CA ASN A 475 4.70 -15.73 -6.76
C ASN A 475 5.39 -17.06 -7.08
N PHE A 476 5.01 -17.71 -8.18
CA PHE A 476 5.61 -18.97 -8.62
C PHE A 476 6.00 -18.93 -10.10
N GLU A 477 6.87 -19.86 -10.51
CA GLU A 477 7.21 -20.04 -11.92
C GLU A 477 5.95 -20.46 -12.71
N ALA A 478 5.87 -20.06 -13.99
CA ALA A 478 4.68 -20.29 -14.83
C ALA A 478 4.20 -21.76 -14.85
N GLU A 479 5.12 -22.71 -14.73
CA GLU A 479 4.82 -24.15 -14.68
C GLU A 479 4.10 -24.55 -13.38
N ILE A 480 4.43 -23.91 -12.25
CA ILE A 480 3.78 -24.11 -10.95
C ILE A 480 2.42 -23.42 -10.93
N VAL A 481 2.32 -22.24 -11.54
CA VAL A 481 1.05 -21.51 -11.70
C VAL A 481 0.09 -22.31 -12.57
N GLU A 482 0.55 -22.82 -13.71
CA GLU A 482 -0.23 -23.66 -14.61
C GLU A 482 -0.70 -24.95 -13.90
N GLU A 483 0.15 -25.54 -13.04
CA GLU A 483 -0.23 -26.67 -12.20
C GLU A 483 -1.33 -26.30 -11.19
N ILE A 484 -1.20 -25.16 -10.48
CA ILE A 484 -2.19 -24.69 -9.52
C ILE A 484 -3.52 -24.34 -10.20
N CYS A 485 -3.51 -23.63 -11.34
CA CYS A 485 -4.70 -23.30 -12.13
C CYS A 485 -5.34 -24.53 -12.78
N THR A 486 -4.57 -25.58 -13.09
CA THR A 486 -5.13 -26.87 -13.52
C THR A 486 -5.88 -27.56 -12.38
N LEU A 487 -5.38 -27.43 -11.14
CA LEU A 487 -6.01 -28.00 -9.95
C LEU A 487 -7.24 -27.20 -9.49
N PHE A 488 -7.24 -25.89 -9.71
CA PHE A 488 -8.34 -24.96 -9.42
C PHE A 488 -8.72 -24.19 -10.69
N PRO A 489 -9.54 -24.77 -11.58
CA PRO A 489 -9.94 -24.11 -12.82
C PRO A 489 -10.72 -22.80 -12.60
N GLU A 490 -11.34 -22.67 -11.44
CA GLU A 490 -12.01 -21.45 -10.97
C GLU A 490 -11.08 -20.38 -10.41
N LEU A 491 -9.82 -20.72 -10.09
CA LEU A 491 -8.81 -19.75 -9.65
C LEU A 491 -8.39 -18.90 -10.84
N ASP A 492 -8.68 -17.62 -10.78
CA ASP A 492 -8.10 -16.62 -11.66
C ASP A 492 -6.65 -16.35 -11.19
N PRO A 493 -5.63 -16.67 -12.01
CA PRO A 493 -4.24 -16.47 -11.65
C PRO A 493 -3.82 -14.99 -11.51
N ASP A 494 -4.57 -14.07 -12.13
CA ASP A 494 -4.26 -12.64 -12.19
C ASP A 494 -4.99 -11.86 -11.09
N SER A 495 -6.26 -12.19 -10.82
CA SER A 495 -7.05 -11.55 -9.76
C SER A 495 -7.06 -12.32 -8.43
N GLY A 496 -6.68 -13.61 -8.44
CA GLY A 496 -6.69 -14.49 -7.26
C GLY A 496 -8.11 -14.88 -6.83
N ASP A 497 -9.13 -14.41 -7.55
CA ASP A 497 -10.51 -14.77 -7.32
C ASP A 497 -10.74 -16.26 -7.59
N GLY A 498 -11.71 -16.83 -6.88
CA GLY A 498 -12.12 -18.23 -7.04
C GLY A 498 -11.60 -19.21 -5.98
N TYR A 499 -10.50 -18.90 -5.28
CA TYR A 499 -10.01 -19.74 -4.17
C TYR A 499 -10.61 -19.39 -2.80
N GLY A 500 -11.06 -18.14 -2.64
CA GLY A 500 -11.71 -17.65 -1.42
C GLY A 500 -10.78 -16.92 -0.44
N SER A 501 -11.36 -16.21 0.52
CA SER A 501 -10.64 -15.34 1.46
C SER A 501 -9.95 -16.10 2.59
N ALA A 502 -9.05 -15.41 3.30
CA ALA A 502 -8.44 -15.95 4.50
C ALA A 502 -9.50 -16.35 5.54
N VAL A 503 -9.40 -17.56 6.10
CA VAL A 503 -10.38 -18.05 7.09
C VAL A 503 -10.41 -17.28 8.41
N ARG A 504 -9.43 -16.41 8.66
CA ARG A 504 -9.36 -15.51 9.83
C ARG A 504 -8.72 -14.18 9.42
N PRO A 505 -9.04 -13.07 10.10
CA PRO A 505 -8.40 -11.78 9.86
C PRO A 505 -6.89 -11.87 10.09
N ALA A 506 -6.14 -11.34 9.13
CA ALA A 506 -4.69 -11.24 9.16
C ALA A 506 -4.30 -9.87 9.72
N LEU A 507 -3.60 -9.85 10.86
CA LEU A 507 -3.14 -8.60 11.46
C LEU A 507 -1.93 -8.05 10.72
N ARG A 508 -1.87 -6.72 10.65
CA ARG A 508 -0.73 -5.91 10.24
C ARG A 508 0.22 -5.72 11.42
N ARG A 509 1.48 -5.39 11.17
CA ARG A 509 2.50 -5.29 12.21
C ARG A 509 2.09 -4.36 13.37
N TYR A 510 1.56 -3.18 13.08
CA TYR A 510 1.14 -2.23 14.12
C TYR A 510 -0.05 -2.75 14.95
N GLU A 511 -0.96 -3.50 14.36
CA GLU A 511 -2.07 -4.16 15.07
C GLU A 511 -1.54 -5.26 16.01
N VAL A 512 -0.49 -5.96 15.59
CA VAL A 512 0.22 -6.94 16.42
C VAL A 512 0.91 -6.24 17.59
N GLU A 513 1.57 -5.10 17.34
CA GLU A 513 2.20 -4.31 18.40
C GLU A 513 1.17 -3.81 19.42
N LEU A 514 -0.01 -3.37 18.98
CA LEU A 514 -1.12 -3.01 19.86
C LEU A 514 -1.62 -4.22 20.68
N LEU A 515 -1.74 -5.38 20.05
CA LEU A 515 -2.13 -6.62 20.70
C LEU A 515 -1.09 -7.09 21.74
N LEU A 516 0.20 -6.89 21.48
CA LEU A 516 1.32 -7.32 22.34
C LEU A 516 1.78 -6.25 23.35
N GLY A 517 1.42 -4.97 23.16
CA GLY A 517 1.98 -3.77 23.80
C GLY A 517 1.84 -3.65 25.33
N ARG A 518 1.28 -4.65 26.02
CA ARG A 518 1.21 -4.67 27.49
C ARG A 518 2.43 -5.24 28.22
N ALA A 519 3.50 -5.62 27.53
CA ALA A 519 4.72 -6.06 28.22
C ALA A 519 5.65 -4.91 28.70
N ARG A 520 5.39 -3.64 28.31
CA ARG A 520 6.32 -2.51 28.56
C ARG A 520 5.86 -1.43 29.55
N VAL A 521 4.74 -1.61 30.25
CA VAL A 521 4.36 -0.71 31.34
C VAL A 521 4.57 -1.43 32.68
N ALA A 522 5.74 -1.21 33.28
CA ALA A 522 6.02 -1.44 34.70
C ALA A 522 6.92 -0.33 35.23
#